data_AF-A0A4R9BGU8-F1
#
_entry.id   AF-A0A4R9BGU8-F1
#
_cell.length_a   1.000
_cell.length_b   1.000
_cell.length_c   1.000
_cell.angle_alpha   90.00
_cell.angle_beta   90.00
_cell.angle_gamma   90.00
#
_symmetry.space_group_name_H-M   'P 1'
#
loop_
_entity.id
_entity.type
_entity.pdbx_description
1 polymer ?
#
loop_
_entity_poly.entity_id
_entity_poly.type
_entity_poly.pdbx_seq_one_letter_code
_entity_poly.pdbx_strand_id
1 'polypeptide(L)'
;MSKLTRGTALGTLIALIAGGLIFYIVTSTTGYLVGSVIDPLPIVLTAIAILLLGAEIWLGGRIRPFLRDLALIASIALLALSFATFLLARVPLAGDVYFIPVNYPEAEAVTLHLSFVGLGLYAVAIVVLTVAAFSAKRTSRLPQPIVVN
;
A
#
# COMPACT_ATOMS: atom_id res chain seq x y z
N MET A 1 7.49 10.88 20.08
CA MET A 1 6.52 9.79 19.82
C MET A 1 7.00 8.56 20.55
N SER A 2 6.20 8.01 21.46
CA SER A 2 6.56 6.78 22.18
C SER A 2 6.57 5.60 21.19
N LYS A 3 7.39 4.57 21.45
CA LYS A 3 7.50 3.38 20.57
C LYS A 3 6.13 2.75 20.27
N LEU A 4 5.20 2.86 21.22
CA LEU A 4 3.82 2.38 21.12
C LEU A 4 3.01 3.08 20.01
N THR A 5 3.13 4.41 19.86
CA THR A 5 2.37 5.18 18.84
C THR A 5 2.86 4.91 17.41
N ARG A 6 4.14 4.58 17.23
CA ARG A 6 4.70 4.25 15.91
C ARG A 6 4.34 2.83 15.47
N GLY A 7 4.35 1.87 16.40
CA GLY A 7 3.92 0.50 16.13
C GLY A 7 2.44 0.42 15.74
N THR A 8 1.56 1.15 16.42
CA THR A 8 0.13 1.21 16.08
C THR A 8 -0.10 1.84 14.70
N ALA A 9 0.62 2.92 14.37
CA ALA A 9 0.51 3.57 13.06
C ALA A 9 0.93 2.66 11.89
N LEU A 10 2.04 1.94 12.04
CA LEU A 10 2.48 0.95 11.05
C LEU A 10 1.51 -0.24 10.96
N GLY A 11 0.95 -0.68 12.10
CA GLY A 11 -0.09 -1.70 12.14
C GLY A 11 -1.35 -1.29 11.35
N THR A 12 -1.81 -0.05 11.51
CA THR A 12 -2.93 0.49 10.74
C THR A 12 -2.61 0.56 9.24
N LEU A 13 -1.37 0.90 8.87
CA LEU A 13 -0.95 0.89 7.45
C LEU A 13 -0.97 -0.51 6.85
N ILE A 14 -0.48 -1.51 7.58
CA ILE A 14 -0.53 -2.92 7.14
C ILE A 14 -2.00 -3.34 6.93
N ALA A 15 -2.91 -2.94 7.81
CA ALA A 15 -4.34 -3.24 7.65
C ALA A 15 -4.94 -2.60 6.39
N LEU A 16 -4.59 -1.36 6.06
CA LEU A 16 -5.03 -0.70 4.82
C LEU A 16 -4.49 -1.39 3.57
N ILE A 17 -3.20 -1.75 3.57
CA ILE A 17 -2.55 -2.47 2.46
C ILE A 17 -3.20 -3.85 2.27
N ALA A 18 -3.38 -4.59 3.36
CA ALA A 18 -4.05 -5.89 3.34
C ALA A 18 -5.50 -5.77 2.85
N GLY A 19 -6.23 -4.75 3.28
CA GLY A 19 -7.57 -4.44 2.77
C GLY A 19 -7.56 -4.21 1.25
N GLY A 20 -6.65 -3.37 0.75
CA GLY A 20 -6.47 -3.14 -0.68
C GLY A 20 -6.15 -4.42 -1.45
N LEU A 21 -5.29 -5.28 -0.90
CA LEU A 21 -4.95 -6.58 -1.47
C LEU A 21 -6.15 -7.54 -1.51
N ILE A 22 -6.96 -7.56 -0.46
CA ILE A 22 -8.18 -8.38 -0.39
C ILE A 22 -9.13 -7.97 -1.52
N PHE A 23 -9.35 -6.67 -1.72
CA PHE A 23 -10.18 -6.20 -2.85
C PHE A 23 -9.58 -6.58 -4.19
N TYR A 24 -8.25 -6.53 -4.37
CA TYR A 24 -7.60 -7.02 -5.58
C TYR A 24 -7.89 -8.51 -5.83
N ILE A 25 -7.70 -9.35 -4.81
CA ILE A 25 -7.93 -10.80 -4.92
C ILE A 25 -9.41 -11.07 -5.21
N VAL A 26 -10.32 -10.53 -4.41
CA VAL A 26 -11.76 -10.74 -4.58
C VAL A 26 -12.22 -10.29 -5.96
N THR A 27 -11.84 -9.10 -6.41
CA THR A 27 -12.24 -8.62 -7.75
C THR A 27 -11.62 -9.42 -8.89
N SER A 28 -10.47 -10.07 -8.68
CA SER A 28 -9.81 -10.91 -9.68
C SER A 28 -10.27 -12.36 -9.67
N THR A 29 -10.83 -12.85 -8.56
CA THR A 29 -11.31 -14.24 -8.41
C THR A 29 -12.82 -14.35 -8.43
N THR A 30 -13.55 -13.24 -8.46
CA THR A 30 -15.02 -13.21 -8.44
C THR A 30 -15.58 -12.23 -9.49
N GLY A 31 -16.84 -12.41 -9.86
CA GLY A 31 -17.53 -11.55 -10.84
C GLY A 31 -17.03 -11.74 -12.27
N TYR A 32 -16.85 -10.64 -13.00
CA TYR A 32 -16.52 -10.65 -14.43
C TYR A 32 -15.15 -11.28 -14.74
N LEU A 33 -14.20 -11.22 -13.81
CA LEU A 33 -12.84 -11.73 -14.01
C LEU A 33 -12.66 -13.22 -13.68
N VAL A 34 -13.74 -13.93 -13.33
CA VAL A 34 -13.73 -15.39 -13.09
C VAL A 34 -13.35 -16.12 -14.37
N GLY A 35 -12.10 -16.58 -14.43
CA GLY A 35 -11.53 -17.26 -15.61
C GLY A 35 -10.46 -16.45 -16.35
N SER A 36 -10.24 -15.18 -15.97
CA SER A 36 -9.11 -14.40 -16.46
C SER A 36 -7.81 -14.79 -15.75
N VAL A 37 -6.67 -14.61 -16.43
CA VAL A 37 -5.34 -14.82 -15.82
C VAL A 37 -5.10 -13.74 -14.78
N ILE A 38 -4.96 -14.14 -13.52
CA ILE A 38 -4.64 -13.23 -12.42
C ILE A 38 -3.17 -12.89 -12.49
N ASP A 39 -2.84 -11.60 -12.52
CA ASP A 39 -1.46 -11.15 -12.37
C ASP A 39 -0.97 -11.42 -10.92
N PRO A 40 0.03 -12.29 -10.71
CA PRO A 40 0.50 -12.59 -9.36
C PRO A 40 1.36 -11.45 -8.77
N LEU A 41 1.78 -10.50 -9.61
CA LEU A 41 2.78 -9.50 -9.27
C LEU A 41 2.33 -8.55 -8.15
N PRO A 42 1.10 -7.98 -8.13
CA PRO A 42 0.63 -7.18 -7.00
C PRO A 42 0.64 -7.96 -5.69
N ILE A 43 0.32 -9.26 -5.72
CA ILE A 43 0.27 -10.12 -4.52
C ILE A 43 1.68 -10.30 -3.95
N VAL A 44 2.66 -10.63 -4.80
CA VAL A 44 4.04 -10.87 -4.36
C VAL A 44 4.67 -9.59 -3.82
N LEU A 45 4.52 -8.47 -4.54
CA LEU A 45 5.11 -7.19 -4.13
C LEU A 45 4.54 -6.69 -2.79
N THR A 46 3.25 -6.89 -2.58
CA THR A 46 2.56 -6.44 -1.35
C THR A 46 2.86 -7.34 -0.17
N ALA A 47 2.97 -8.64 -0.39
CA ALA A 47 3.44 -9.57 0.63
C ALA A 47 4.85 -9.20 1.11
N ILE A 48 5.78 -8.93 0.19
CA ILE A 48 7.15 -8.51 0.55
C ILE A 48 7.13 -7.18 1.31
N ALA A 49 6.33 -6.20 0.87
CA ALA A 49 6.20 -4.92 1.57
C ALA A 49 5.64 -5.08 2.99
N ILE A 50 4.61 -5.91 3.19
CA ILE A 50 4.05 -6.21 4.52
C ILE A 50 5.11 -6.87 5.41
N LEU A 51 5.90 -7.81 4.88
CA LEU A 51 6.98 -8.46 5.63
C LEU A 51 8.06 -7.45 6.06
N LEU A 52 8.43 -6.52 5.19
CA LEU A 52 9.39 -5.46 5.51
C LEU A 52 8.85 -4.53 6.62
N LEU A 53 7.59 -4.12 6.53
CA LEU A 53 6.94 -3.29 7.55
C LEU A 53 6.78 -4.04 8.89
N GLY A 54 6.41 -5.33 8.83
CA GLY A 54 6.34 -6.19 10.01
C GLY A 54 7.69 -6.38 10.69
N ALA A 55 8.75 -6.57 9.89
CA ALA A 55 10.12 -6.62 10.38
C ALA A 55 10.55 -5.30 11.04
N GLU A 56 10.11 -4.13 10.53
CA GLU A 56 10.35 -2.85 11.21
C GLU A 56 9.66 -2.80 12.58
N ILE A 57 8.41 -3.25 12.69
CA ILE A 57 7.68 -3.25 13.96
C ILE A 57 8.41 -4.13 14.99
N TRP A 58 8.93 -5.27 14.56
CA TRP A 58 9.57 -6.25 15.45
C TRP A 58 11.04 -5.92 15.78
N LEU A 59 11.83 -5.47 14.79
CA LEU A 59 13.26 -5.17 14.94
C LEU A 59 13.57 -3.68 15.15
N GLY A 60 12.59 -2.78 15.11
CA GLY A 60 12.77 -1.32 14.97
C GLY A 60 13.60 -0.61 16.03
N GLY A 61 13.99 -1.29 17.11
CA GLY A 61 14.93 -0.81 18.12
C GLY A 61 16.33 -1.43 18.09
N ARG A 62 16.57 -2.47 17.28
CA ARG A 62 17.83 -3.24 17.24
C ARG A 62 18.64 -3.05 15.95
N ILE A 63 18.05 -2.49 14.90
CA ILE A 63 18.70 -2.29 13.59
C ILE A 63 19.22 -0.87 13.40
N ARG A 64 20.24 -0.73 12.55
CA ARG A 64 20.83 0.59 12.21
C ARG A 64 19.76 1.51 11.63
N PRO A 65 19.73 2.80 12.00
CA PRO A 65 18.75 3.77 11.48
C PRO A 65 18.69 3.83 9.95
N PHE A 66 19.85 3.72 9.29
CA PHE A 66 19.96 3.71 7.84
C PHE A 66 19.22 2.52 7.19
N LEU A 67 19.35 1.32 7.74
CA LEU A 67 18.67 0.12 7.21
C LEU A 67 17.16 0.22 7.34
N ARG A 68 16.68 0.85 8.42
CA ARG A 68 15.25 1.12 8.61
C ARG A 68 14.70 2.09 7.57
N ASP A 69 15.41 3.18 7.33
CA ASP A 69 15.00 4.18 6.33
C ASP A 69 15.02 3.58 4.92
N LEU A 70 16.02 2.73 4.62
CA LEU A 70 16.08 1.99 3.36
C LEU A 70 14.90 1.01 3.21
N ALA A 71 14.56 0.27 4.28
CA ALA A 71 13.43 -0.66 4.27
C ALA A 71 12.08 0.06 4.06
N LEU A 72 11.91 1.24 4.66
CA LEU A 72 10.73 2.08 4.45
C LEU A 72 10.62 2.56 2.99
N ILE A 73 11.72 3.08 2.42
CA ILE A 73 11.76 3.53 1.02
C ILE A 73 11.50 2.36 0.07
N ALA A 74 12.12 1.20 0.32
CA ALA A 74 11.89 -0.01 -0.46
C ALA A 74 10.42 -0.43 -0.40
N SER A 75 9.81 -0.44 0.79
CA SER A 75 8.38 -0.77 0.96
C SER A 75 7.48 0.17 0.18
N ILE A 76 7.77 1.48 0.18
CA ILE A 76 7.03 2.47 -0.63
C ILE A 76 7.15 2.16 -2.12
N ALA A 77 8.36 1.86 -2.61
CA ALA A 77 8.58 1.55 -4.03
C ALA A 77 7.85 0.26 -4.45
N LEU A 78 7.88 -0.79 -3.62
CA LEU A 78 7.16 -2.03 -3.87
C LEU A 78 5.65 -1.83 -3.90
N LEU A 79 5.10 -1.05 -2.96
CA LEU A 79 3.68 -0.73 -2.92
C LEU A 79 3.26 0.15 -4.11
N ALA A 80 4.08 1.12 -4.51
CA ALA A 80 3.82 1.94 -5.68
C ALA A 80 3.80 1.10 -6.98
N LEU A 81 4.75 0.18 -7.12
CA LEU A 81 4.77 -0.75 -8.25
C LEU A 81 3.54 -1.67 -8.25
N SER A 82 3.16 -2.20 -7.08
CA SER A 82 1.95 -3.00 -6.94
C SER A 82 0.67 -2.21 -7.25
N PHE A 83 0.62 -0.94 -6.86
CA PHE A 83 -0.51 -0.07 -7.14
C PHE A 83 -0.61 0.19 -8.65
N ALA A 84 0.51 0.47 -9.31
CA ALA A 84 0.55 0.68 -10.75
C ALA A 84 0.10 -0.56 -11.53
N THR A 85 0.56 -1.75 -11.15
CA THR A 85 0.16 -2.99 -11.82
C THR A 85 -1.31 -3.33 -11.59
N PHE A 86 -1.84 -3.10 -10.38
CA PHE A 86 -3.28 -3.22 -10.12
C PHE A 86 -4.08 -2.22 -10.96
N LEU A 87 -3.67 -0.95 -11.03
CA LEU A 87 -4.36 0.06 -11.83
C LEU A 87 -4.38 -0.32 -13.32
N LEU A 88 -3.24 -0.73 -13.86
CA LEU A 88 -3.11 -1.15 -15.26
C LEU A 88 -4.02 -2.34 -15.59
N ALA A 89 -4.16 -3.31 -14.67
CA ALA A 89 -5.07 -4.44 -14.82
C ALA A 89 -6.56 -4.06 -14.82
N ARG A 90 -6.91 -2.80 -14.53
CA ARG A 90 -8.29 -2.28 -14.49
C ARG A 90 -8.56 -1.20 -15.54
N VAL A 91 -7.55 -0.77 -16.29
CA VAL A 91 -7.71 0.15 -17.44
C VAL A 91 -8.63 -0.42 -18.53
N PRO A 92 -8.56 -1.71 -18.92
CA PRO A 92 -9.46 -2.25 -19.95
C PRO A 92 -10.92 -2.16 -19.53
N LEU A 93 -11.23 -2.56 -18.30
CA LEU A 93 -12.59 -2.48 -17.73
C LEU A 93 -13.09 -1.03 -17.68
N ALA A 94 -12.21 -0.08 -17.35
CA ALA A 94 -12.57 1.34 -17.38
C ALA A 94 -12.82 1.85 -18.82
N GLY A 95 -12.10 1.30 -19.81
CA GLY A 95 -12.36 1.52 -21.23
C GLY A 95 -13.79 1.13 -21.61
N ASP A 96 -14.18 -0.09 -21.25
CA ASP A 96 -15.49 -0.64 -21.64
C ASP A 96 -16.64 0.04 -20.89
N VAL A 97 -16.49 0.31 -19.58
CA VAL A 97 -17.54 0.94 -18.77
C VAL A 97 -17.72 2.44 -19.05
N TYR A 98 -16.62 3.19 -19.21
CA TYR A 98 -16.68 4.66 -19.30
C TYR A 98 -16.50 5.23 -20.72
N PHE A 99 -15.76 4.57 -21.61
CA PHE A 99 -15.49 5.10 -22.95
C PHE A 99 -16.38 4.49 -24.04
N ILE A 100 -16.79 3.22 -23.93
CA ILE A 100 -17.61 2.53 -24.95
C ILE A 100 -18.85 1.87 -24.29
N PRO A 101 -19.78 2.66 -23.73
CA PRO A 101 -20.84 2.16 -22.83
C PRO A 101 -21.99 1.42 -23.52
N VAL A 102 -21.82 0.97 -24.76
CA VAL A 102 -22.96 0.55 -25.61
C VAL A 102 -23.51 -0.85 -25.28
N ASN A 103 -22.74 -1.76 -24.64
CA ASN A 103 -23.25 -3.05 -24.15
C ASN A 103 -22.24 -3.82 -23.26
N TYR A 104 -21.91 -3.33 -22.06
CA TYR A 104 -21.06 -4.08 -21.11
C TYR A 104 -21.92 -4.85 -20.08
N PRO A 105 -21.50 -6.04 -19.61
CA PRO A 105 -22.23 -6.77 -18.58
C PRO A 105 -22.20 -6.02 -17.24
N GLU A 106 -23.32 -5.93 -16.52
CA GLU A 106 -23.39 -5.19 -15.23
C GLU A 106 -22.32 -5.65 -14.21
N ALA A 107 -21.94 -6.93 -14.26
CA ALA A 107 -20.87 -7.49 -13.44
C ALA A 107 -19.51 -6.79 -13.64
N GLU A 108 -19.23 -6.26 -14.83
CA GLU A 108 -17.98 -5.55 -15.14
C GLU A 108 -17.91 -4.20 -14.41
N ALA A 109 -18.99 -3.42 -14.40
CA ALA A 109 -19.06 -2.18 -13.63
C ALA A 109 -18.94 -2.42 -12.13
N VAL A 110 -19.58 -3.49 -11.60
CA VAL A 110 -19.44 -3.86 -10.18
C VAL A 110 -17.98 -4.22 -9.85
N THR A 111 -17.32 -5.02 -10.68
CA THR A 111 -15.90 -5.37 -10.52
C THR A 111 -15.01 -4.12 -10.54
N LEU A 112 -15.29 -3.17 -11.44
CA LEU A 112 -14.52 -1.92 -11.54
C LEU A 112 -14.70 -1.03 -10.30
N HIS A 113 -15.94 -0.83 -9.83
CA HIS A 113 -16.21 -0.03 -8.64
C HIS A 113 -15.57 -0.61 -7.38
N LEU A 114 -15.63 -1.93 -7.19
CA LEU A 114 -14.94 -2.59 -6.07
C LEU A 114 -13.42 -2.48 -6.20
N SER A 115 -12.89 -2.50 -7.42
CA SER A 115 -11.46 -2.30 -7.66
C SER A 115 -11.01 -0.89 -7.26
N PHE A 116 -11.85 0.14 -7.46
CA PHE A 116 -11.55 1.49 -6.99
C PHE A 116 -11.47 1.61 -5.47
N VAL A 117 -12.27 0.83 -4.72
CA VAL A 117 -12.14 0.77 -3.26
C VAL A 117 -10.77 0.22 -2.87
N GLY A 118 -10.34 -0.87 -3.52
CA GLY A 118 -9.01 -1.44 -3.31
C GLY A 118 -7.87 -0.48 -3.66
N LEU A 119 -7.96 0.18 -4.82
CA LEU A 119 -6.99 1.19 -5.28
C LEU A 119 -6.94 2.40 -4.33
N GLY A 120 -8.09 2.85 -3.81
CA GLY A 120 -8.18 3.92 -2.82
C GLY A 120 -7.44 3.57 -1.53
N LEU A 121 -7.61 2.35 -1.02
CA LEU A 121 -6.90 1.87 0.16
C LEU A 121 -5.38 1.85 -0.05
N TYR A 122 -4.92 1.38 -1.22
CA TYR A 122 -3.50 1.43 -1.59
C TYR A 122 -2.96 2.87 -1.63
N ALA A 123 -3.68 3.77 -2.30
CA ALA A 123 -3.26 5.16 -2.45
C ALA A 123 -3.11 5.85 -1.08
N VAL A 124 -4.11 5.69 -0.21
CA VAL A 124 -4.07 6.24 1.16
C VAL A 124 -2.88 5.65 1.94
N ALA A 125 -2.68 4.33 1.88
CA ALA A 125 -1.57 3.68 2.58
C ALA A 125 -0.20 4.18 2.09
N ILE A 126 0.00 4.31 0.77
CA ILE A 126 1.25 4.80 0.18
C ILE A 126 1.52 6.25 0.60
N VAL A 127 0.52 7.13 0.54
CA VAL A 127 0.66 8.53 0.94
C VAL A 127 1.04 8.63 2.42
N VAL A 128 0.30 7.94 3.30
CA VAL A 128 0.57 7.99 4.73
C VAL A 128 1.93 7.38 5.08
N LEU A 129 2.32 6.27 4.44
CA LEU A 129 3.64 5.66 4.62
C LEU A 129 4.76 6.60 4.16
N THR A 130 4.57 7.31 3.05
CA THR A 130 5.51 8.32 2.54
C THR A 130 5.68 9.46 3.54
N VAL A 131 4.56 10.02 4.02
CA VAL A 131 4.60 11.09 5.04
C VAL A 131 5.30 10.61 6.32
N ALA A 132 5.05 9.38 6.76
CA ALA A 132 5.70 8.80 7.93
C ALA A 132 7.21 8.64 7.74
N ALA A 133 7.65 8.18 6.57
CA ALA A 133 9.07 8.02 6.24
C ALA A 133 9.83 9.36 6.28
N PHE A 134 9.23 10.44 5.73
CA PHE A 134 9.88 11.75 5.72
C PHE A 134 9.78 12.51 7.05
N SER A 135 8.70 12.33 7.80
CA SER A 135 8.50 13.04 9.08
C SER A 135 9.50 12.58 10.17
N ALA A 136 9.92 11.31 10.14
CA ALA A 136 10.90 10.76 11.09
C ALA A 136 12.28 11.46 11.01
N LYS A 137 12.60 12.12 9.89
CA LYS A 137 13.90 12.75 9.66
C LYS A 137 14.03 14.16 10.26
N ARG A 138 12.93 14.81 10.67
CA ARG A 138 12.96 16.17 11.25
C ARG A 138 13.32 16.17 12.74
N THR A 139 12.97 15.13 13.49
CA THR A 139 13.12 15.11 14.95
C THR A 139 14.59 14.99 15.41
N SER A 140 15.50 14.48 14.58
CA SER A 140 16.92 14.32 14.92
C SER A 140 17.78 15.56 14.68
N ARG A 141 17.21 16.66 14.17
CA ARG A 141 17.93 17.91 13.87
C ARG A 141 17.61 19.07 14.83
N LEU A 142 16.92 18.82 15.94
CA LEU A 142 16.73 19.88 16.93
C LEU A 142 18.01 20.03 17.78
N PRO A 143 18.59 21.24 17.87
CA PRO A 143 19.67 21.49 18.82
C PRO A 143 19.18 21.18 20.23
N GLN A 144 19.95 20.38 20.98
CA GLN A 144 19.63 20.09 22.37
C GLN A 144 19.65 21.41 23.16
N PRO A 145 18.67 21.67 24.05
CA PRO A 145 18.73 22.85 24.90
C PRO A 145 20.01 22.78 25.73
N ILE A 146 20.81 23.84 25.67
CA ILE A 146 22.01 24.01 26.50
C ILE A 146 21.51 24.07 27.94
N VAL A 147 21.76 23.01 28.71
CA VAL A 147 21.55 23.03 30.16
C VAL A 147 22.69 23.86 30.75
N VAL A 148 22.43 25.14 30.98
CA VAL A 148 23.34 26.00 31.77
C VAL A 148 23.13 25.60 33.22
N ASN A 149 24.15 24.97 33.81
CA ASN A 149 24.26 24.71 35.24
C ASN A 149 24.75 25.97 35.95
#